data_AF-A0A0F9UFY6-F1
#
_entry.id   AF-A0A0F9UFY6-F1
#
_cell.length_a   1.000
_cell.length_b   1.000
_cell.length_c   1.000
_cell.angle_alpha   90.00
_cell.angle_beta   90.00
_cell.angle_gamma   90.00
#
_symmetry.space_group_name_H-M   'P 1'
#
loop_
_entity.id
_entity.type
_entity.pdbx_description
1 polymer ?
#
loop_
_entity_poly.entity_id
_entity_poly.type
_entity_poly.pdbx_seq_one_letter_code
_entity_poly.pdbx_strand_id
1 'polypeptide(L)'
;MFDLSKPFIIGEAGTCHASPNVSERLGNAKRYVLAAKDAGADSCKFQMFDNTDLFCPYEGDELRKPRWLDSWMTFGEWCQVKEFTEACGMMFLASVFQHSMVEQLGRLGVEATKVASRAAKKFPYGKAPKPYLISTGMLKSLPLEMSQIDHGHQCYRLQCESKYPSTVQWSNDPDLQHEGFSDHSGTPERAIDALSRGCKLIEVHFYIDRLDAGPDLPASLNLDQLKTVCEARDK
;
A
#
# COMPACT_ATOMS: atom_id res chain seq x y z
N MET A 1 -7.33 13.57 -10.58
CA MET A 1 -5.86 13.74 -10.72
C MET A 1 -5.27 13.69 -9.32
N PHE A 2 -4.27 12.85 -9.11
CA PHE A 2 -3.60 12.69 -7.82
C PHE A 2 -2.90 14.01 -7.44
N ASP A 3 -3.47 14.77 -6.49
CA ASP A 3 -2.97 16.08 -6.07
C ASP A 3 -1.97 15.94 -4.91
N LEU A 4 -0.74 16.39 -5.12
CA LEU A 4 0.36 16.38 -4.15
C LEU A 4 0.67 17.77 -3.58
N SER A 5 -0.26 18.73 -3.72
CA SER A 5 -0.16 20.05 -3.12
C SER A 5 0.01 19.95 -1.59
N LYS A 6 -0.75 19.05 -0.95
CA LYS A 6 -0.54 18.58 0.42
C LYS A 6 0.06 17.16 0.41
N PRO A 7 0.81 16.75 1.44
CA PRO A 7 1.22 15.35 1.55
C PRO A 7 0.02 14.41 1.57
N PHE A 8 0.13 13.24 0.93
CA PHE A 8 -0.92 12.24 0.85
C PHE A 8 -0.57 11.04 1.72
N ILE A 9 -1.45 10.67 2.65
CA ILE A 9 -1.21 9.58 3.62
C ILE A 9 -2.00 8.33 3.21
N ILE A 10 -1.26 7.24 3.00
CA ILE A 10 -1.76 5.91 2.69
C ILE A 10 -1.76 5.07 3.95
N GLY A 11 -2.95 4.76 4.47
CA GLY A 11 -3.13 3.73 5.48
C GLY A 11 -3.14 2.36 4.82
N GLU A 12 -2.06 1.60 4.96
CA GLU A 12 -1.94 0.24 4.45
C GLU A 12 -2.55 -0.76 5.44
N ALA A 13 -3.76 -1.23 5.13
CA ALA A 13 -4.40 -2.33 5.84
C ALA A 13 -3.82 -3.68 5.41
N GLY A 14 -3.19 -3.76 4.23
CA GLY A 14 -2.57 -4.98 3.72
C GLY A 14 -3.57 -6.12 3.63
N THR A 15 -3.39 -7.15 4.46
CA THR A 15 -4.28 -8.33 4.57
C THR A 15 -5.04 -8.39 5.88
N CYS A 16 -5.15 -7.28 6.63
CA CYS A 16 -5.78 -7.29 7.96
C CYS A 16 -7.26 -7.68 7.96
N HIS A 17 -7.94 -7.64 6.81
CA HIS A 17 -9.30 -8.14 6.67
C HIS A 17 -9.39 -9.68 6.63
N ALA A 18 -8.25 -10.39 6.65
CA ALA A 18 -8.20 -11.84 6.59
C ALA A 18 -9.01 -12.50 7.71
N SER A 19 -9.82 -13.49 7.34
CA SER A 19 -10.54 -14.34 8.29
C SER A 19 -10.74 -15.73 7.68
N PRO A 20 -10.58 -16.81 8.47
CA PRO A 20 -10.97 -18.15 8.02
C PRO A 20 -12.48 -18.24 7.77
N ASN A 21 -13.29 -17.35 8.36
CA ASN A 21 -14.70 -17.18 8.04
C ASN A 21 -14.87 -16.19 6.88
N VAL A 22 -15.13 -16.72 5.68
CA VAL A 22 -15.29 -15.94 4.44
C VAL A 22 -16.29 -14.80 4.59
N SER A 23 -17.38 -15.01 5.34
CA SER A 23 -18.45 -14.01 5.51
C SER A 23 -18.03 -12.76 6.29
N GLU A 24 -16.92 -12.81 7.02
CA GLU A 24 -16.42 -11.67 7.84
C GLU A 24 -15.53 -10.72 7.04
N ARG A 25 -14.89 -11.19 5.97
CA ARG A 25 -13.81 -10.47 5.26
C ARG A 25 -14.26 -9.11 4.75
N LEU A 26 -15.45 -9.04 4.13
CA LEU A 26 -16.04 -7.79 3.65
C LEU A 26 -16.32 -6.80 4.79
N GLY A 27 -16.86 -7.29 5.90
CA GLY A 27 -17.12 -6.48 7.10
C GLY A 27 -15.83 -5.93 7.70
N ASN A 28 -14.80 -6.78 7.81
CA ASN A 28 -13.49 -6.41 8.31
C ASN A 28 -12.83 -5.35 7.41
N ALA A 29 -12.86 -5.51 6.09
CA ALA A 29 -12.33 -4.52 5.16
C ALA A 29 -13.00 -3.15 5.34
N LYS A 30 -14.34 -3.10 5.44
CA LYS A 30 -15.08 -1.86 5.72
C LYS A 30 -14.74 -1.25 7.08
N ARG A 31 -14.49 -2.08 8.10
CA ARG A 31 -14.03 -1.62 9.42
C ARG A 31 -12.66 -0.94 9.34
N TYR A 32 -11.74 -1.49 8.54
CA TYR A 32 -10.43 -0.89 8.30
C TYR A 32 -10.51 0.43 7.53
N VAL A 33 -11.44 0.55 6.57
CA VAL A 33 -11.73 1.83 5.89
C VAL A 33 -12.17 2.90 6.90
N LEU A 34 -13.12 2.58 7.78
CA LEU A 34 -13.58 3.52 8.81
C LEU A 34 -12.45 3.92 9.76
N ALA A 35 -11.63 2.95 10.20
CA ALA A 35 -10.51 3.25 11.09
C ALA A 35 -9.46 4.16 10.44
N ALA A 36 -9.14 3.95 9.16
CA ALA A 36 -8.23 4.82 8.42
C ALA A 36 -8.82 6.24 8.24
N LYS A 37 -10.13 6.33 7.97
CA LYS A 37 -10.86 7.60 7.89
C LYS A 37 -10.78 8.36 9.21
N ASP A 38 -11.12 7.69 10.31
CA ASP A 38 -11.20 8.31 11.65
C ASP A 38 -9.82 8.79 12.12
N ALA A 39 -8.74 8.13 11.67
CA ALA A 39 -7.37 8.59 11.89
C ALA A 39 -6.96 9.79 11.02
N GLY A 40 -7.68 10.07 9.92
CA GLY A 40 -7.40 11.19 9.01
C GLY A 40 -6.52 10.85 7.80
N ALA A 41 -6.39 9.56 7.45
CA ALA A 41 -5.69 9.12 6.26
C ALA A 41 -6.46 9.50 4.98
N ASP A 42 -5.75 9.74 3.87
CA ASP A 42 -6.38 10.10 2.60
C ASP A 42 -6.83 8.86 1.79
N SER A 43 -6.25 7.69 2.10
CA SER A 43 -6.62 6.42 1.47
C SER A 43 -6.58 5.26 2.44
N CYS A 44 -7.36 4.23 2.12
CA CYS A 44 -7.22 2.90 2.71
C CYS A 44 -6.73 1.94 1.61
N LYS A 45 -5.56 1.36 1.83
CA LYS A 45 -4.91 0.44 0.88
C LYS A 45 -5.01 -1.00 1.34
N PHE A 46 -5.28 -1.91 0.41
CA PHE A 46 -5.31 -3.35 0.64
C PHE A 46 -4.31 -4.10 -0.25
N GLN A 47 -4.01 -5.34 0.11
CA GLN A 47 -3.37 -6.30 -0.77
C GLN A 47 -4.43 -7.29 -1.26
N MET A 48 -4.65 -7.33 -2.58
CA MET A 48 -5.61 -8.24 -3.18
C MET A 48 -4.87 -9.48 -3.68
N PHE A 49 -5.30 -10.64 -3.18
CA PHE A 49 -4.80 -11.95 -3.58
C PHE A 49 -5.95 -12.82 -4.08
N ASP A 50 -5.62 -13.75 -4.98
CA ASP A 50 -6.41 -14.95 -5.27
C ASP A 50 -5.52 -16.20 -5.18
N ASN A 51 -6.04 -17.34 -5.64
CA ASN A 51 -5.33 -18.62 -5.62
C ASN A 51 -4.52 -18.92 -6.90
N THR A 52 -4.24 -17.93 -7.74
CA THR A 52 -3.39 -18.09 -8.92
C THR A 52 -1.92 -17.76 -8.62
N ASP A 53 -1.02 -18.12 -9.53
CA ASP A 53 0.41 -17.92 -9.34
C ASP A 53 0.82 -16.44 -9.30
N LEU A 54 1.75 -16.13 -8.40
CA LEU A 54 2.35 -14.81 -8.32
C LEU A 54 3.28 -14.59 -9.52
N PHE A 55 3.22 -13.41 -10.16
CA PHE A 55 4.22 -13.04 -11.18
C PHE A 55 5.57 -12.63 -10.55
N CYS A 56 5.62 -12.44 -9.23
CA CYS A 56 6.81 -12.07 -8.48
C CYS A 56 7.03 -12.97 -7.25
N PRO A 57 7.22 -14.30 -7.42
CA PRO A 57 7.44 -15.21 -6.30
C PRO A 57 8.73 -14.88 -5.55
N TYR A 58 8.73 -15.13 -4.25
CA TYR A 58 9.86 -14.89 -3.36
C TYR A 58 10.01 -16.02 -2.33
N GLU A 59 11.24 -16.24 -1.85
CA GLU A 59 11.51 -17.25 -0.84
C GLU A 59 10.74 -16.94 0.46
N GLY A 60 10.04 -17.94 1.00
CA GLY A 60 9.22 -17.80 2.21
C GLY A 60 7.74 -17.45 1.96
N ASP A 61 7.32 -17.28 0.71
CA ASP A 61 5.91 -17.04 0.36
C ASP A 61 4.96 -18.14 0.88
N GLU A 62 5.41 -19.40 0.96
CA GLU A 62 4.62 -20.52 1.47
C GLU A 62 4.17 -20.33 2.92
N LEU A 63 4.93 -19.57 3.73
CA LEU A 63 4.54 -19.24 5.11
C LEU A 63 3.42 -18.19 5.18
N ARG A 64 3.27 -17.38 4.12
CA ARG A 64 2.26 -16.32 4.01
C ARG A 64 1.01 -16.76 3.26
N LYS A 65 1.13 -17.77 2.40
CA LYS A 65 0.04 -18.29 1.55
C LYS A 65 -1.27 -18.61 2.30
N PRO A 66 -1.27 -19.25 3.49
CA PRO A 66 -2.51 -19.48 4.22
C PRO A 66 -3.26 -18.18 4.52
N ARG A 67 -2.54 -17.15 4.95
CA ARG A 67 -3.12 -15.83 5.24
C ARG A 67 -3.63 -15.13 3.97
N TRP A 68 -2.94 -15.28 2.84
CA TRP A 68 -3.43 -14.74 1.57
C TRP A 68 -4.74 -15.37 1.15
N LEU A 69 -4.90 -16.69 1.32
CA LEU A 69 -6.16 -17.39 1.09
C LEU A 69 -7.26 -16.92 2.06
N ASP A 70 -6.91 -16.67 3.32
CA ASP A 70 -7.82 -16.11 4.31
C ASP A 70 -8.19 -14.65 4.05
N SER A 71 -7.42 -13.93 3.22
CA SER A 71 -7.70 -12.57 2.77
C SER A 71 -8.41 -12.49 1.42
N TRP A 72 -8.55 -13.61 0.70
CA TRP A 72 -9.14 -13.62 -0.63
C TRP A 72 -10.61 -13.22 -0.57
N MET A 73 -10.99 -12.24 -1.39
CA MET A 73 -12.36 -11.85 -1.66
C MET A 73 -12.66 -11.88 -3.17
N THR A 74 -13.93 -12.04 -3.51
CA THR A 74 -14.44 -11.99 -4.87
C THR A 74 -14.36 -10.57 -5.45
N PHE A 75 -14.42 -10.47 -6.79
CA PHE A 75 -14.46 -9.16 -7.46
C PHE A 75 -15.64 -8.30 -6.98
N GLY A 76 -16.83 -8.91 -6.77
CA GLY A 76 -18.01 -8.18 -6.29
C GLY A 76 -17.87 -7.65 -4.85
N GLU A 77 -17.09 -8.32 -4.00
CA GLU A 77 -16.76 -7.81 -2.67
C GLU A 77 -15.75 -6.66 -2.76
N TRP A 78 -14.75 -6.75 -3.64
CA TRP A 78 -13.83 -5.62 -3.89
C TRP A 78 -14.53 -4.39 -4.47
N CYS A 79 -15.52 -4.57 -5.36
CA CYS A 79 -16.40 -3.48 -5.81
C CYS A 79 -17.06 -2.79 -4.61
N GLN A 80 -17.66 -3.56 -3.71
CA GLN A 80 -18.31 -3.02 -2.51
C GLN A 80 -17.35 -2.32 -1.55
N VAL A 81 -16.11 -2.82 -1.40
CA VAL A 81 -15.10 -2.14 -0.57
C VAL A 81 -14.66 -0.83 -1.21
N LYS A 82 -14.42 -0.80 -2.53
CA LYS A 82 -14.08 0.43 -3.25
C LYS A 82 -15.19 1.47 -3.12
N GLU A 83 -16.43 1.11 -3.46
CA GLU A 83 -17.60 1.99 -3.36
C GLU A 83 -17.77 2.55 -1.94
N PHE A 84 -17.60 1.70 -0.92
CA PHE A 84 -17.68 2.14 0.47
C PHE A 84 -16.54 3.09 0.86
N THR A 85 -15.31 2.82 0.40
CA THR A 85 -14.13 3.68 0.64
C THR A 85 -14.34 5.07 0.04
N GLU A 86 -14.85 5.13 -1.19
CA GLU A 86 -15.12 6.38 -1.89
C GLU A 86 -16.31 7.14 -1.29
N ALA A 87 -17.38 6.44 -0.90
CA ALA A 87 -18.49 7.03 -0.15
C ALA A 87 -18.05 7.59 1.21
N CYS A 88 -16.97 7.06 1.79
CA CYS A 88 -16.36 7.58 3.00
C CYS A 88 -15.53 8.85 2.76
N GLY A 89 -15.30 9.25 1.50
CA GLY A 89 -14.44 10.37 1.13
C GLY A 89 -12.95 10.03 1.05
N MET A 90 -12.61 8.74 0.99
CA MET A 90 -11.23 8.26 0.90
C MET A 90 -10.95 7.66 -0.48
N MET A 91 -9.68 7.59 -0.86
CA MET A 91 -9.26 6.84 -2.05
C MET A 91 -9.08 5.35 -1.71
N PHE A 92 -9.64 4.47 -2.53
CA PHE A 92 -9.31 3.04 -2.50
C PHE A 92 -8.03 2.80 -3.29
N LEU A 93 -7.05 2.14 -2.65
CA LEU A 93 -5.83 1.69 -3.31
C LEU A 93 -5.63 0.19 -3.09
N ALA A 94 -4.93 -0.46 -4.02
CA ALA A 94 -4.53 -1.83 -3.82
C ALA A 94 -3.18 -2.15 -4.46
N SER A 95 -2.49 -3.11 -3.85
CA SER A 95 -1.36 -3.83 -4.44
C SER A 95 -1.80 -5.23 -4.83
N VAL A 96 -1.30 -5.69 -5.98
CA VAL A 96 -1.65 -6.98 -6.58
C VAL A 96 -0.39 -7.71 -7.03
N PHE A 97 -0.46 -9.05 -7.00
CA PHE A 97 0.69 -9.91 -7.24
C PHE A 97 0.43 -11.02 -8.25
N GLN A 98 -0.81 -11.14 -8.74
CA GLN A 98 -1.27 -12.07 -9.76
C GLN A 98 -1.82 -11.32 -10.98
N HIS A 99 -1.73 -11.93 -12.17
CA HIS A 99 -2.25 -11.32 -13.40
C HIS A 99 -3.77 -11.12 -13.38
N SER A 100 -4.51 -12.06 -12.80
CA SER A 100 -5.96 -11.96 -12.56
C SER A 100 -6.33 -10.73 -11.72
N MET A 101 -5.56 -10.45 -10.67
CA MET A 101 -5.78 -9.29 -9.79
C MET A 101 -5.44 -7.96 -10.48
N VAL A 102 -4.42 -7.94 -11.36
CA VAL A 102 -4.13 -6.77 -12.23
C VAL A 102 -5.31 -6.43 -13.11
N GLU A 103 -5.94 -7.42 -13.74
CA GLU A 103 -7.15 -7.21 -14.55
C GLU A 103 -8.32 -6.68 -13.72
N GLN A 104 -8.46 -7.16 -12.48
CA GLN A 104 -9.47 -6.65 -11.55
C GLN A 104 -9.25 -5.18 -11.18
N LEU A 105 -8.01 -4.71 -10.98
CA LEU A 105 -7.75 -3.27 -10.76
C LEU A 105 -8.27 -2.42 -11.92
N GLY A 106 -8.05 -2.86 -13.16
CA GLY A 106 -8.58 -2.19 -14.35
C GLY A 106 -10.10 -2.12 -14.37
N ARG A 107 -10.76 -3.23 -14.03
CA ARG A 107 -12.22 -3.32 -13.97
C ARG A 107 -12.83 -2.55 -12.80
N LEU A 108 -12.13 -2.46 -11.67
CA LEU A 108 -12.53 -1.63 -10.52
C LEU A 108 -12.45 -0.13 -10.84
N GLY A 109 -11.63 0.26 -11.82
CA GLY A 109 -11.38 1.66 -12.16
C GLY A 109 -10.72 2.40 -11.00
N VAL A 110 -9.66 1.83 -10.41
CA VAL A 110 -8.91 2.49 -9.33
C VAL A 110 -8.21 3.76 -9.84
N GLU A 111 -8.18 4.80 -9.02
CA GLU A 111 -7.59 6.10 -9.36
C GLU A 111 -6.06 6.04 -9.51
N ALA A 112 -5.40 5.12 -8.80
CA ALA A 112 -3.97 4.86 -8.91
C ALA A 112 -3.67 3.41 -8.52
N THR A 113 -2.55 2.88 -8.98
CA THR A 113 -2.11 1.51 -8.67
C THR A 113 -0.87 1.54 -7.78
N LYS A 114 -0.93 0.92 -6.60
CA LYS A 114 0.25 0.75 -5.75
C LYS A 114 1.03 -0.49 -6.19
N VAL A 115 2.26 -0.29 -6.65
CA VAL A 115 3.19 -1.38 -6.98
C VAL A 115 4.13 -1.61 -5.80
N ALA A 116 4.11 -2.82 -5.24
CA ALA A 116 5.01 -3.22 -4.16
C ALA A 116 6.46 -3.39 -4.67
N SER A 117 7.45 -3.21 -3.79
CA SER A 117 8.88 -3.32 -4.15
C SER A 117 9.23 -4.67 -4.79
N ARG A 118 8.70 -5.76 -4.26
CA ARG A 118 8.88 -7.12 -4.81
C ARG A 118 8.32 -7.29 -6.22
N ALA A 119 7.28 -6.53 -6.56
CA ALA A 119 6.61 -6.59 -7.84
C ALA A 119 7.24 -5.65 -8.87
N ALA A 120 7.93 -4.58 -8.44
CA ALA A 120 8.32 -3.44 -9.27
C ALA A 120 8.97 -3.80 -10.61
N LYS A 121 9.85 -4.82 -10.66
CA LYS A 121 10.52 -5.23 -11.92
C LYS A 121 9.66 -6.05 -12.86
N LYS A 122 8.71 -6.82 -12.32
CA LYS A 122 7.90 -7.80 -13.07
C LYS A 122 6.45 -7.38 -13.22
N PHE A 123 6.06 -6.27 -12.61
CA PHE A 123 4.70 -5.77 -12.65
C PHE A 123 4.29 -5.51 -14.11
N PRO A 124 3.11 -5.97 -14.55
CA PRO A 124 2.65 -5.80 -15.92
C PRO A 124 2.16 -4.36 -16.17
N TYR A 125 3.10 -3.41 -16.20
CA TYR A 125 2.81 -2.01 -16.51
C TYR A 125 2.08 -1.87 -17.85
N GLY A 126 1.15 -0.94 -17.90
CA GLY A 126 0.26 -0.70 -19.04
C GLY A 126 -1.05 -1.49 -18.99
N LYS A 127 -1.14 -2.53 -18.14
CA LYS A 127 -2.39 -3.29 -17.92
C LYS A 127 -3.21 -2.85 -16.72
N ALA A 128 -2.62 -2.09 -15.79
CA ALA A 128 -3.30 -1.53 -14.63
C ALA A 128 -3.52 -0.01 -14.77
N PRO A 129 -4.51 0.57 -14.07
CA PRO A 129 -4.73 2.01 -14.08
C PRO A 129 -3.52 2.81 -13.57
N LYS A 130 -3.29 3.96 -14.21
CA LYS A 130 -2.25 4.94 -13.87
C LYS A 130 -2.86 6.07 -13.02
N PRO A 131 -2.06 6.80 -12.22
CA PRO A 131 -0.61 6.67 -12.06
C PRO A 131 -0.18 5.44 -11.24
N TYR A 132 1.11 5.09 -11.32
CA TYR A 132 1.72 4.04 -10.53
C TYR A 132 2.44 4.61 -9.30
N LEU A 133 2.12 4.12 -8.11
CA LEU A 133 2.80 4.43 -6.85
C LEU A 133 3.77 3.29 -6.52
N ILE A 134 5.05 3.45 -6.85
CA ILE A 134 6.01 2.34 -6.93
C ILE A 134 6.95 2.38 -5.73
N SER A 135 6.90 1.36 -4.88
CA SER A 135 7.89 1.18 -3.81
C SER A 135 9.19 0.65 -4.41
N THR A 136 10.33 1.20 -4.02
CA THR A 136 11.61 0.98 -4.73
C THR A 136 12.60 0.08 -3.98
N GLY A 137 12.27 -0.39 -2.78
CA GLY A 137 13.21 -1.06 -1.86
C GLY A 137 13.76 -2.43 -2.26
N MET A 138 13.47 -2.93 -3.47
CA MET A 138 14.11 -4.13 -4.05
C MET A 138 14.75 -3.86 -5.42
N LEU A 139 14.74 -2.60 -5.86
CA LEU A 139 15.49 -2.14 -7.03
C LEU A 139 16.95 -1.95 -6.61
N LYS A 140 17.86 -2.55 -7.38
CA LYS A 140 19.31 -2.52 -7.13
C LYS A 140 19.97 -1.31 -7.78
N SER A 141 19.48 -0.94 -8.96
CA SER A 141 19.96 0.24 -9.70
C SER A 141 18.77 1.11 -10.02
N LEU A 142 18.41 1.98 -9.06
CA LEU A 142 17.18 2.76 -9.16
C LEU A 142 17.08 3.55 -10.48
N PRO A 143 18.08 4.34 -10.92
CA PRO A 143 17.95 5.14 -12.14
C PRO A 143 17.74 4.26 -13.39
N LEU A 144 18.50 3.16 -13.50
CA LEU A 144 18.41 2.26 -14.65
C LEU A 144 17.07 1.53 -14.67
N GLU A 145 16.65 0.95 -13.54
CA GLU A 145 15.44 0.14 -13.47
C GLU A 145 14.18 1.00 -13.56
N MET A 146 14.19 2.21 -12.99
CA MET A 146 13.09 3.16 -13.19
C MET A 146 13.00 3.64 -14.63
N SER A 147 14.12 3.84 -15.35
CA SER A 147 14.07 4.20 -16.77
C SER A 147 13.38 3.15 -17.65
N GLN A 148 13.39 1.88 -17.24
CA GLN A 148 12.69 0.77 -17.89
C GLN A 148 11.22 0.66 -17.47
N ILE A 149 10.83 1.29 -16.36
CA ILE A 149 9.45 1.28 -15.86
C ILE A 149 8.69 2.51 -16.37
N ASP A 150 9.36 3.66 -16.35
CA ASP A 150 8.77 4.97 -16.58
C ASP A 150 8.34 5.22 -18.04
N HIS A 151 8.52 4.26 -18.97
CA HIS A 151 8.22 4.29 -20.42
C HIS A 151 6.95 5.10 -20.83
N GLY A 152 6.98 6.43 -20.70
CA GLY A 152 5.83 7.33 -20.84
C GLY A 152 4.71 7.13 -19.80
N HIS A 153 5.00 6.52 -18.65
CA HIS A 153 4.01 6.30 -17.59
C HIS A 153 4.13 7.38 -16.51
N GLN A 154 2.98 7.81 -15.96
CA GLN A 154 2.99 8.65 -14.78
C GLN A 154 3.28 7.77 -13.56
N CYS A 155 4.46 7.92 -13.00
CA CYS A 155 4.96 7.14 -11.86
C CYS A 155 5.33 8.08 -10.71
N TYR A 156 5.09 7.63 -9.48
CA TYR A 156 5.60 8.24 -8.25
C TYR A 156 6.40 7.18 -7.50
N ARG A 157 7.59 7.55 -7.03
CA ARG A 157 8.56 6.65 -6.41
C ARG A 157 8.50 6.80 -4.89
N LEU A 158 8.27 5.69 -4.21
CA LEU A 158 8.29 5.61 -2.76
C LEU A 158 9.57 4.92 -2.33
N GLN A 159 10.47 5.65 -1.68
CA GLN A 159 11.63 5.06 -1.02
C GLN A 159 11.13 4.08 0.04
N CYS A 160 11.72 2.90 0.12
CA CYS A 160 11.48 1.95 1.21
C CYS A 160 12.64 0.97 1.36
N GLU A 161 12.64 0.22 2.45
CA GLU A 161 13.47 -0.97 2.64
C GLU A 161 12.53 -2.15 2.92
N SER A 162 12.74 -3.28 2.25
CA SER A 162 11.87 -4.47 2.38
C SER A 162 12.23 -5.31 3.60
N LYS A 163 12.27 -4.66 4.77
CA LYS A 163 12.60 -5.23 6.08
C LYS A 163 11.55 -4.79 7.10
N TYR A 164 11.10 -5.72 7.95
CA TYR A 164 9.94 -5.53 8.84
C TYR A 164 10.34 -5.93 10.27
N PRO A 165 10.77 -5.00 11.15
CA PRO A 165 10.82 -3.55 10.93
C PRO A 165 12.09 -3.07 10.20
N SER A 166 11.96 -1.93 9.51
CA SER A 166 13.04 -1.23 8.83
C SER A 166 13.68 -0.16 9.72
N THR A 167 14.96 0.12 9.48
CA THR A 167 15.69 1.25 10.10
C THR A 167 15.92 2.42 9.15
N VAL A 168 15.41 2.33 7.92
CA VAL A 168 15.65 3.34 6.88
C VAL A 168 15.01 4.68 7.25
N GLN A 169 15.66 5.76 6.86
CA GLN A 169 15.11 7.12 6.90
C GLN A 169 14.85 7.58 5.47
N TRP A 170 13.73 8.28 5.27
CA TRP A 170 13.49 8.94 4.00
C TRP A 170 14.53 10.04 3.76
N SER A 171 15.04 10.09 2.54
CA SER A 171 15.99 11.10 2.08
C SER A 171 15.48 11.71 0.79
N ASN A 172 15.45 13.04 0.74
CA ASN A 172 15.16 13.80 -0.48
C ASN A 172 16.40 13.83 -1.40
N ASP A 173 16.87 12.65 -1.80
CA ASP A 173 18.02 12.54 -2.70
C ASP A 173 17.62 13.01 -4.11
N PRO A 174 18.20 14.14 -4.60
CA PRO A 174 17.82 14.71 -5.88
C PRO A 174 18.16 13.80 -7.07
N ASP A 175 19.11 12.87 -6.92
CA ASP A 175 19.50 11.92 -7.97
C ASP A 175 18.53 10.74 -8.06
N LEU A 176 17.81 10.45 -6.97
CA LEU A 176 16.87 9.34 -6.88
C LEU A 176 15.41 9.77 -7.06
N GLN A 177 15.10 11.06 -6.87
CA GLN A 177 13.80 11.69 -7.10
C GLN A 177 12.62 10.89 -6.50
N HIS A 178 12.71 10.57 -5.21
CA HIS A 178 11.62 9.94 -4.49
C HIS A 178 10.61 10.99 -4.02
N GLU A 179 9.39 10.95 -4.55
CA GLU A 179 8.28 11.80 -4.10
C GLU A 179 7.69 11.32 -2.76
N GLY A 180 7.92 10.05 -2.42
CA GLY A 180 7.29 9.39 -1.28
C GLY A 180 8.18 8.49 -0.44
N PHE A 181 7.60 8.02 0.66
CA PHE A 181 8.17 7.07 1.60
C PHE A 181 7.14 5.98 1.93
N SER A 182 7.52 4.71 1.78
CA SER A 182 6.76 3.55 2.24
C SER A 182 7.50 2.99 3.45
N ASP A 183 6.99 3.35 4.62
CA ASP A 183 7.63 3.13 5.91
C ASP A 183 7.26 1.75 6.49
N HIS A 184 8.29 1.02 6.89
CA HIS A 184 8.15 -0.26 7.58
C HIS A 184 8.78 -0.24 8.97
N SER A 185 8.99 0.94 9.57
CA SER A 185 9.64 1.07 10.88
C SER A 185 8.78 0.59 12.05
N GLY A 186 7.45 0.57 11.89
CA GLY A 186 6.52 0.28 12.98
C GLY A 186 6.39 1.41 14.01
N THR A 187 6.89 2.61 13.69
CA THR A 187 6.92 3.76 14.59
C THR A 187 6.52 5.04 13.82
N PRO A 188 5.70 5.94 14.39
CA PRO A 188 5.25 7.13 13.67
C PRO A 188 6.39 8.12 13.35
N GLU A 189 7.50 8.06 14.08
CA GLU A 189 8.60 9.02 14.01
C GLU A 189 9.25 9.09 12.62
N ARG A 190 9.35 7.96 11.90
CA ARG A 190 9.97 7.94 10.56
C ARG A 190 9.09 8.63 9.51
N ALA A 191 7.79 8.36 9.55
CA ALA A 191 6.81 9.04 8.70
C ALA A 191 6.77 10.54 8.99
N ILE A 192 6.78 10.94 10.26
CA ILE A 192 6.77 12.36 10.67
C ILE A 192 8.07 13.07 10.25
N ASP A 193 9.24 12.44 10.45
CA ASP A 193 10.52 12.97 9.98
C ASP A 193 10.51 13.16 8.45
N ALA A 194 10.00 12.18 7.69
CA ALA A 194 9.85 12.29 6.24
C ALA A 194 8.95 13.47 5.83
N LEU A 195 7.78 13.63 6.46
CA LEU A 195 6.88 14.77 6.24
C LEU A 195 7.58 16.10 6.50
N SER A 196 8.31 16.22 7.61
CA SER A 196 9.04 17.44 7.98
C SER A 196 10.14 17.82 6.98
N ARG A 197 10.65 16.84 6.23
CA ARG A 197 11.67 17.03 5.18
C ARG A 197 11.05 17.25 3.79
N GLY A 198 9.73 17.37 3.70
CA GLY A 198 9.01 17.70 2.48
C GLY A 198 8.51 16.50 1.67
N CYS A 199 8.54 15.29 2.22
CA CYS A 199 7.97 14.11 1.57
C CYS A 199 6.47 14.31 1.28
N LYS A 200 6.02 13.97 0.07
CA LYS A 200 4.65 14.25 -0.42
C LYS A 200 3.74 13.04 -0.41
N LEU A 201 4.27 11.84 -0.27
CA LEU A 201 3.50 10.60 -0.17
C LEU A 201 4.05 9.77 0.98
N ILE A 202 3.20 9.43 1.95
CA ILE A 202 3.58 8.52 3.03
C ILE A 202 2.68 7.29 2.95
N GLU A 203 3.28 6.11 3.04
CA GLU A 203 2.58 4.86 3.28
C GLU A 203 3.06 4.24 4.58
N VAL A 204 2.11 3.88 5.45
CA VAL A 204 2.37 3.21 6.73
C VAL A 204 1.37 2.07 6.89
N HIS A 205 1.85 0.90 7.33
CA HIS A 205 0.96 -0.17 7.75
C HIS A 205 0.23 0.23 9.04
N PHE A 206 -1.02 -0.21 9.22
CA PHE A 206 -1.74 0.00 10.47
C PHE A 206 -2.63 -1.19 10.85
N TYR A 207 -3.02 -1.26 12.13
CA TYR A 207 -3.91 -2.29 12.63
C TYR A 207 -4.97 -1.74 13.61
N ILE A 208 -6.11 -2.41 13.65
CA ILE A 208 -7.14 -2.23 14.69
C ILE A 208 -6.87 -3.19 15.84
N ASP A 209 -6.73 -4.49 15.53
CA ASP A 209 -6.30 -5.52 16.46
C ASP A 209 -4.90 -6.02 16.06
N ARG A 210 -4.06 -6.32 17.05
CA ARG A 210 -2.72 -6.87 16.82
C ARG A 210 -2.78 -8.23 16.13
N LEU A 211 -3.83 -9.02 16.41
CA LEU A 211 -4.05 -10.32 15.80
C LEU A 211 -4.34 -10.18 14.30
N ASP A 212 -5.03 -9.12 13.92
CA ASP A 212 -5.38 -8.85 12.52
C ASP A 212 -4.14 -8.52 11.69
N ALA A 213 -3.08 -7.95 12.26
CA ALA A 213 -1.89 -7.54 11.52
C ALA A 213 -1.01 -8.70 10.99
N GLY A 214 -1.11 -9.87 11.60
CA GLY A 214 -0.33 -11.06 11.21
C GLY A 214 1.19 -10.78 11.13
N PRO A 215 1.87 -11.20 10.05
CA PRO A 215 3.33 -11.07 9.93
C PRO A 215 3.81 -9.61 9.81
N ASP A 216 2.92 -8.67 9.47
CA ASP A 216 3.27 -7.27 9.27
C ASP A 216 3.17 -6.44 10.56
N LEU A 217 2.72 -7.06 11.67
CA LEU A 217 2.59 -6.41 12.99
C LEU A 217 3.83 -5.61 13.42
N PRO A 218 5.07 -6.11 13.26
CA PRO A 218 6.27 -5.36 13.69
C PRO A 218 6.48 -4.04 12.95
N ALA A 219 5.89 -3.88 11.76
CA ALA A 219 5.99 -2.68 10.93
C ALA A 219 4.71 -1.84 10.94
N SER A 220 3.70 -2.23 11.72
CA SER A 220 2.38 -1.62 11.69
C SER A 220 2.15 -0.67 12.87
N LEU A 221 1.51 0.46 12.61
CA LEU A 221 1.07 1.44 13.59
C LEU A 221 -0.27 1.03 14.22
N ASN A 222 -0.47 1.32 15.50
CA ASN A 222 -1.83 1.34 16.05
C ASN A 222 -2.59 2.60 15.57
N LEU A 223 -3.89 2.70 15.88
CA LEU A 223 -4.74 3.80 15.41
C LEU A 223 -4.30 5.17 15.92
N ASP A 224 -3.86 5.29 17.17
CA ASP A 224 -3.39 6.55 17.74
C ASP A 224 -2.09 7.02 17.06
N GLN A 225 -1.20 6.08 16.74
CA GLN A 225 0.03 6.36 16.00
C GLN A 225 -0.25 6.76 14.55
N LEU A 226 -1.18 6.08 13.86
CA LEU A 226 -1.61 6.47 12.52
C LEU A 226 -2.21 7.89 12.54
N LYS A 227 -3.06 8.18 13.52
CA LYS A 227 -3.63 9.52 13.72
C LYS A 227 -2.56 10.56 13.96
N THR A 228 -1.54 10.25 14.75
CA THR A 228 -0.40 11.15 14.99
C THR A 228 0.34 11.49 13.69
N VAL A 229 0.53 10.51 12.79
CA VAL A 229 1.13 10.76 11.45
C VAL A 229 0.22 11.66 10.61
N CYS A 230 -1.09 11.41 10.60
CA CYS A 230 -2.05 12.20 9.84
C CYS A 230 -2.13 13.65 10.34
N GLU A 231 -2.15 13.88 11.65
CA GLU A 231 -2.14 15.23 12.24
C GLU A 231 -0.82 15.98 11.99
N ALA A 232 0.30 15.28 11.81
CA ALA A 232 1.57 15.90 11.48
C ALA A 232 1.62 16.44 10.04
N ARG A 233 0.84 15.88 9.10
CA ARG A 233 0.68 16.42 7.74
C ARG A 233 0.06 17.82 7.76
N ASP A 234 -0.86 18.07 8.69
CA ASP A 234 -1.72 19.25 8.71
C ASP A 234 -1.13 20.42 9.53
N LYS A 235 0.14 20.32 9.93
CA LYS A 235 0.91 21.33 10.69
C LYS A 235 1.94 22.02 9.81
#